data_AF-A0A4P6QAI6-F1
#
_entry.id   AF-A0A4P6QAI6-F1
#
_cell.length_a   1.000
_cell.length_b   1.000
_cell.length_c   1.000
_cell.angle_alpha   90.00
_cell.angle_beta   90.00
_cell.angle_gamma   90.00
#
_symmetry.space_group_name_H-M   'P 1'
#
loop_
_entity.id
_entity.type
_entity.pdbx_description
1 polymer ?
#
loop_
_entity_poly.entity_id
_entity_poly.type
_entity_poly.pdbx_seq_one_letter_code
_entity_poly.pdbx_strand_id
1 'polypeptide(L)'
;MFIINYDKDMNMSECATTDTAAVTAARQPIETYARTLAPGYPSHGYFVNVALSTAAELEQGRYDGHPHRVDHVTGAAACLDQEAHFAPRDVAQHMTELARLLRAAA
;
A
#
# COMPACT_ATOMS: atom_id res chain seq x y z
N MET A 1 -15.74 -29.80 10.68
CA MET A 1 -14.42 -29.99 10.04
C MET A 1 -14.57 -29.51 8.61
N PHE A 2 -14.10 -28.31 8.30
CA PHE A 2 -14.19 -27.76 6.95
C PHE A 2 -12.90 -28.12 6.21
N ILE A 3 -13.02 -28.93 5.17
CA ILE A 3 -11.93 -29.27 4.27
C ILE A 3 -11.91 -28.15 3.23
N ILE A 4 -10.86 -27.32 3.25
CA ILE A 4 -10.58 -26.37 2.17
C ILE A 4 -9.89 -27.20 1.09
N ASN A 5 -10.61 -27.48 -0.01
CA ASN A 5 -10.02 -28.06 -1.21
C ASN A 5 -9.05 -27.04 -1.81
N TYR A 6 -7.76 -27.38 -1.84
CA TYR A 6 -6.79 -26.68 -2.67
C TYR A 6 -7.04 -27.11 -4.12
N ASP A 7 -7.69 -26.24 -4.87
CA ASP A 7 -7.81 -26.37 -6.32
C ASP A 7 -6.38 -26.37 -6.91
N LYS A 8 -6.04 -27.44 -7.62
CA LYS A 8 -4.68 -27.75 -8.08
C LYS A 8 -4.38 -27.23 -9.48
N ASP A 9 -5.27 -26.42 -10.05
CA ASP A 9 -5.14 -25.87 -11.40
C ASP A 9 -5.08 -24.33 -11.42
N MET A 10 -4.29 -23.73 -10.50
CA MET A 10 -3.82 -22.36 -10.75
C MET A 10 -2.73 -22.40 -11.82
N ASN A 11 -3.18 -22.25 -13.06
CA ASN A 11 -2.38 -21.90 -14.22
C ASN A 11 -1.37 -20.79 -13.83
N MET A 12 -0.08 -21.11 -13.74
CA MET A 12 1.00 -20.16 -13.45
C MET A 12 1.29 -19.25 -14.67
N SER A 13 0.25 -18.67 -15.26
CA SER A 13 0.36 -17.76 -16.41
C SER A 13 -0.51 -16.49 -16.26
N GLU A 14 -1.08 -16.24 -15.09
CA GLU A 14 -1.39 -14.87 -14.69
C GLU A 14 -0.23 -14.39 -13.83
N CYS A 15 0.84 -13.92 -14.49
CA CYS A 15 1.64 -12.87 -13.85
C CYS A 15 0.61 -11.88 -13.33
N ALA A 16 0.53 -11.69 -12.01
CA ALA A 16 -0.22 -10.60 -11.44
C ALA A 16 0.29 -9.34 -12.13
N THR A 17 -0.39 -8.90 -13.18
CA THR A 17 -0.24 -7.53 -13.66
C THR A 17 -0.72 -6.73 -12.49
N THR A 18 0.24 -6.33 -11.66
CA THR A 18 0.07 -5.22 -10.75
C THR A 18 -0.69 -4.18 -11.56
N ASP A 19 -1.97 -3.98 -11.23
CA ASP A 19 -2.80 -3.02 -11.91
C ASP A 19 -2.18 -1.65 -11.66
N THR A 20 -1.31 -1.23 -12.57
CA THR A 20 -0.49 -0.03 -12.43
C THR A 20 -1.42 1.19 -12.30
N ALA A 21 -2.61 1.13 -12.91
CA ALA A 21 -3.62 2.16 -12.75
C ALA A 21 -4.19 2.17 -11.32
N ALA A 22 -4.47 1.00 -10.72
CA ALA A 22 -4.90 0.93 -9.32
C ALA A 22 -3.82 1.40 -8.34
N VAL A 23 -2.54 1.06 -8.58
CA VAL A 23 -1.41 1.56 -7.77
C VAL A 23 -1.28 3.08 -7.89
N THR A 24 -1.34 3.60 -9.11
CA THR A 24 -1.27 5.06 -9.38
C THR A 24 -2.43 5.80 -8.70
N ALA A 25 -3.65 5.25 -8.77
CA ALA A 25 -4.85 5.82 -8.17
C ALA A 25 -4.76 5.87 -6.63
N ALA A 26 -4.16 4.86 -5.99
CA ALA A 26 -3.90 4.86 -4.56
C ALA A 26 -2.72 5.78 -4.17
N ARG A 27 -1.71 5.93 -5.04
CA ARG A 27 -0.51 6.74 -4.79
C ARG A 27 -0.76 8.24 -4.82
N GLN A 28 -1.53 8.74 -5.80
CA GLN A 28 -1.77 10.17 -6.02
C GLN A 28 -2.30 10.92 -4.77
N PRO A 29 -3.28 10.39 -4.02
CA PRO A 29 -3.75 11.02 -2.78
C PRO A 29 -2.71 11.02 -1.66
N ILE A 30 -1.91 9.95 -1.56
CA ILE A 30 -0.81 9.84 -0.59
C ILE A 30 0.28 10.87 -0.90
N GLU A 31 0.61 11.09 -2.17
CA GLU A 31 1.56 12.13 -2.60
C GLU A 31 1.05 13.53 -2.30
N THR A 32 -0.23 13.78 -2.56
CA THR A 32 -0.87 15.06 -2.24
C THR A 32 -0.77 15.32 -0.73
N TYR A 33 -1.06 14.32 0.09
CA TYR A 33 -0.93 14.41 1.54
C TYR A 33 0.52 14.62 2.00
N ALA A 34 1.49 13.95 1.36
CA ALA A 34 2.91 14.13 1.62
C ALA A 34 3.35 15.61 1.49
N ARG A 35 2.78 16.33 0.51
CA ARG A 35 3.08 17.74 0.25
C ARG A 35 2.42 18.69 1.24
N THR A 36 1.32 18.29 1.87
CA THR A 36 0.58 19.10 2.85
C THR A 36 0.99 18.80 4.29
N LEU A 37 1.78 17.75 4.51
CA LEU A 37 2.35 17.38 5.80
C LEU A 37 3.27 18.50 6.32
N ALA A 38 2.84 19.16 7.40
CA ALA A 38 3.66 20.15 8.08
C ALA A 38 4.91 19.47 8.70
N PRO A 39 6.07 20.17 8.77
CA PRO A 39 7.34 19.60 9.23
C PRO A 39 7.39 19.13 10.71
N GLY A 40 6.25 19.12 11.42
CA GLY A 40 6.13 18.66 12.81
C GLY A 40 5.81 17.18 13.00
N TYR A 41 5.61 16.40 11.92
CA TYR A 41 5.18 14.99 12.02
C TYR A 41 6.20 14.02 11.36
N PRO A 42 7.38 13.83 11.98
CA PRO A 42 8.46 13.04 11.39
C PRO A 42 8.11 11.55 11.23
N SER A 43 7.26 11.00 12.10
CA SER A 43 6.77 9.61 12.00
C SER A 43 5.85 9.43 10.77
N HIS A 44 4.91 10.34 10.54
CA HIS A 44 4.02 10.30 9.38
C HIS A 44 4.78 10.50 8.06
N GLY A 45 5.76 11.41 8.04
CA GLY A 45 6.62 11.61 6.88
C GLY A 45 7.40 10.34 6.50
N TYR A 46 7.89 9.60 7.49
CA TYR A 46 8.54 8.30 7.25
C TYR A 46 7.58 7.30 6.59
N PHE A 47 6.40 7.10 7.16
CA PHE A 47 5.41 6.14 6.65
C PHE A 47 4.91 6.48 5.25
N VAL A 48 4.66 7.77 4.99
CA VAL A 48 4.28 8.27 3.67
C VAL A 48 5.39 8.00 2.65
N ASN A 49 6.66 8.26 3.01
CA ASN A 49 7.78 7.98 2.12
C ASN A 49 7.92 6.47 1.82
N VAL A 50 7.76 5.61 2.81
CA VAL A 50 7.77 4.15 2.60
C VAL A 50 6.65 3.74 1.64
N ALA A 51 5.43 4.25 1.83
CA ALA A 51 4.31 3.98 0.92
C ALA A 51 4.60 4.44 -0.51
N LEU A 52 5.12 5.66 -0.69
CA LEU A 52 5.45 6.21 -2.01
C LEU A 52 6.57 5.46 -2.72
N SER A 53 7.65 5.12 -2.02
CA SER A 53 8.75 4.33 -2.58
C SER A 53 8.29 2.93 -2.97
N THR A 54 7.47 2.28 -2.14
CA THR A 54 6.99 0.93 -2.43
C THR A 54 5.98 0.93 -3.58
N ALA A 55 5.10 1.93 -3.67
CA ALA A 55 4.22 2.11 -4.82
C ALA A 55 5.00 2.34 -6.11
N ALA A 56 6.06 3.16 -6.09
CA ALA A 56 6.90 3.41 -7.25
C ALA A 56 7.68 2.17 -7.71
N GLU A 57 8.18 1.35 -6.79
CA GLU A 57 8.80 0.06 -7.12
C GLU A 57 7.78 -0.90 -7.74
N LEU A 58 6.56 -0.90 -7.21
CA LEU A 58 5.46 -1.72 -7.70
C LEU A 58 5.01 -1.30 -9.11
N GLU A 59 4.90 0.00 -9.40
CA GLU A 59 4.64 0.56 -10.74
C GLU A 59 5.75 0.20 -11.76
N GLN A 60 7.00 0.11 -11.29
CA GLN A 60 8.14 -0.24 -12.14
C GLN A 60 8.28 -1.77 -12.34
N GLY A 61 7.44 -2.59 -11.71
CA GLY A 61 7.59 -4.05 -11.71
C GLY A 61 8.87 -4.51 -11.02
N ARG A 62 9.41 -3.69 -10.10
CA ARG A 62 10.66 -3.93 -9.36
C ARG A 62 10.43 -4.22 -7.89
N TYR A 63 9.18 -4.24 -7.47
CA TYR A 63 8.81 -4.64 -6.11
C TYR A 63 9.18 -6.10 -5.90
N ASP A 64 9.90 -6.36 -4.82
CA ASP A 64 10.53 -7.63 -4.48
C ASP A 64 9.78 -8.39 -3.38
N GLY A 65 8.53 -8.01 -3.10
CA GLY A 65 7.63 -8.76 -2.23
C GLY A 65 7.96 -8.65 -0.73
N HIS A 66 8.78 -7.68 -0.32
CA HIS A 66 9.23 -7.61 1.07
C HIS A 66 8.07 -7.44 2.08
N PRO A 67 7.82 -8.43 2.97
CA PRO A 67 6.67 -8.41 3.88
C PRO A 67 6.72 -7.25 4.88
N HIS A 68 7.92 -6.83 5.28
CA HIS A 68 8.09 -5.68 6.17
C HIS A 68 7.52 -4.38 5.57
N ARG A 69 7.58 -4.20 4.24
CA ARG A 69 7.05 -3.00 3.58
C ARG A 69 5.53 -2.98 3.60
N VAL A 70 4.91 -4.13 3.37
CA VAL A 70 3.46 -4.30 3.53
C VAL A 70 3.03 -3.95 4.95
N ASP A 71 3.75 -4.46 5.95
CA ASP A 71 3.44 -4.21 7.36
C ASP A 71 3.59 -2.73 7.72
N HIS A 72 4.62 -2.07 7.20
CA HIS A 72 4.81 -0.62 7.38
C HIS A 72 3.69 0.21 6.75
N VAL A 73 3.25 -0.10 5.52
CA VAL A 73 2.14 0.61 4.86
C VAL A 73 0.81 0.34 5.56
N THR A 74 0.59 -0.90 6.03
CA THR A 74 -0.61 -1.26 6.80
C THR A 74 -0.64 -0.53 8.15
N GLY A 75 0.49 -0.50 8.87
CA GLY A 75 0.63 0.22 10.13
C GLY A 75 0.47 1.72 9.97
N ALA A 76 0.95 2.28 8.86
CA ALA A 76 0.74 3.67 8.50
C ALA A 76 -0.75 4.00 8.31
N ALA A 77 -1.48 3.16 7.56
CA ALA A 77 -2.91 3.33 7.35
C ALA A 77 -3.68 3.34 8.68
N ALA A 78 -3.36 2.41 9.58
CA ALA A 78 -3.96 2.35 10.91
C ALA A 78 -3.62 3.59 11.77
N CYS A 79 -2.38 4.07 11.71
CA CYS A 79 -1.95 5.28 12.42
C CYS A 79 -2.72 6.51 11.92
N LEU A 80 -2.86 6.67 10.59
CA LEU A 80 -3.57 7.79 9.99
C LEU A 80 -5.09 7.74 10.24
N ASP A 81 -5.68 6.55 10.32
CA ASP A 81 -7.10 6.37 10.66
C ASP A 81 -7.39 6.73 12.12
N GLN A 82 -6.51 6.32 13.04
CA GLN A 82 -6.59 6.71 14.46
C GLN A 82 -6.39 8.22 14.65
N GLU A 83 -5.51 8.81 13.85
CA GLU A 83 -5.23 10.25 13.84
C GLU A 83 -6.11 11.01 12.82
N ALA A 84 -7.41 10.69 12.77
CA ALA A 84 -8.40 11.30 11.86
C ALA A 84 -8.48 12.85 11.93
N HIS A 85 -7.85 13.48 12.91
CA HIS A 85 -7.76 14.95 13.03
C HIS A 85 -6.61 15.54 12.20
N PHE A 86 -5.66 14.71 11.76
CA PHE A 86 -4.41 15.10 11.11
C PHE A 86 -4.25 14.56 9.68
N ALA A 87 -5.00 13.52 9.32
CA ALA A 87 -5.04 12.96 7.98
C ALA A 87 -6.48 12.90 7.45
N PRO A 88 -6.74 13.31 6.20
CA PRO A 88 -8.01 13.02 5.56
C PRO A 88 -8.24 11.51 5.58
N ARG A 89 -9.44 11.07 5.98
CA ARG A 89 -9.81 9.63 6.02
C ARG A 89 -9.51 8.92 4.70
N ASP A 90 -9.65 9.65 3.61
CA ASP A 90 -9.38 9.21 2.25
C ASP A 90 -7.93 8.71 2.11
N VAL A 91 -6.95 9.34 2.76
CA VAL A 91 -5.53 8.94 2.70
C VAL A 91 -5.28 7.60 3.39
N ALA A 92 -5.90 7.36 4.55
CA ALA A 92 -5.81 6.09 5.25
C ALA A 92 -6.42 4.94 4.43
N GLN A 93 -7.52 5.21 3.73
CA GLN A 93 -8.14 4.27 2.80
C GLN A 93 -7.22 3.97 1.61
N HIS A 94 -6.60 5.00 1.02
CA HIS A 94 -5.66 4.81 -0.08
C HIS A 94 -4.39 4.06 0.34
N MET A 95 -3.87 4.28 1.55
CA MET A 95 -2.77 3.47 2.09
C MET A 95 -3.18 2.01 2.31
N THR A 96 -4.41 1.78 2.79
CA THR A 96 -4.96 0.42 2.95
C THR A 96 -5.06 -0.30 1.61
N GLU A 97 -5.57 0.38 0.58
CA GLU A 97 -5.65 -0.21 -0.76
C GLU A 97 -4.26 -0.46 -1.36
N LEU A 98 -3.32 0.46 -1.17
CA LEU A 98 -1.93 0.23 -1.59
C LEU A 98 -1.32 -1.00 -0.90
N ALA A 99 -1.54 -1.17 0.41
CA ALA A 99 -1.09 -2.36 1.13
C ALA A 99 -1.72 -3.65 0.58
N ARG A 100 -2.99 -3.60 0.17
CA ARG A 100 -3.69 -4.72 -0.47
C ARG A 100 -3.04 -5.08 -1.82
N LEU A 101 -2.74 -4.07 -2.64
CA LEU A 101 -2.07 -4.26 -3.93
C LEU A 101 -0.66 -4.83 -3.75
N LEU A 102 0.08 -4.35 -2.75
CA LEU A 102 1.41 -4.86 -2.42
C LEU A 102 1.40 -6.33 -1.97
N ARG A 103 0.38 -6.75 -1.22
CA ARG A 103 0.19 -8.16 -0.83
C ARG A 103 -0.15 -9.06 -2.01
N ALA A 104 -0.89 -8.55 -2.98
CA ALA A 104 -1.24 -9.30 -4.19
C ALA A 104 -0.04 -9.47 -5.14
N ALA A 105 0.98 -8.62 -5.00
CA ALA A 105 2.20 -8.63 -5.81
C ALA A 105 3.41 -9.28 -5.13
N ALA A 106 3.28 -9.73 -3.87
CA ALA A 106 4.30 -10.46 -3.12
C ALA A 106 4.09 -11.97 -3.26
#